data_AF-A0A352UM51-F1
#
_entry.id   AF-A0A352UM51-F1
#
_cell.length_a   1.000
_cell.length_b   1.000
_cell.length_c   1.000
_cell.angle_alpha   90.00
_cell.angle_beta   90.00
_cell.angle_gamma   90.00
#
_symmetry.space_group_name_H-M   'P 1'
#
loop_
_entity.id
_entity.type
_entity.pdbx_description
1 polymer ?
#
loop_
_entity_poly.entity_id
_entity_poly.type
_entity_poly.pdbx_seq_one_letter_code
_entity_poly.pdbx_strand_id
1 'polypeptide(L)' 'APVHFLVIPKAHIPGVSEITPENSEVVAKCFEVIAKLAEREGLRGGYRVISNCGPDAGQTVNHLHFHVLAGTKMAEKMV' A
#
# COMPACT_ATOMS: atom_id res chain seq x y z
N ALA A 1 3.55 -13.51 0.43
CA ALA A 1 4.00 -13.33 -0.97
C ALA A 1 5.53 -13.28 -0.95
N PRO A 2 6.25 -13.84 -1.93
CA PRO A 2 7.72 -13.84 -1.93
C PRO A 2 8.33 -12.43 -1.82
N VAL A 3 7.62 -11.42 -2.32
CA VAL A 3 7.91 -10.01 -2.08
C VAL A 3 6.77 -9.40 -1.27
N HIS A 4 7.11 -8.79 -0.13
CA HIS A 4 6.20 -8.00 0.70
C HIS A 4 6.96 -6.84 1.35
N PHE A 5 6.60 -5.61 1.01
CA PHE A 5 7.10 -4.41 1.68
C PHE A 5 5.97 -3.42 1.97
N LEU A 6 6.27 -2.44 2.82
CA LEU A 6 5.37 -1.34 3.16
C LEU A 6 5.86 -0.03 2.55
N VAL A 7 4.94 0.77 2.04
CA VAL A 7 5.19 2.20 1.76
C VAL A 7 4.35 3.02 2.72
N ILE A 8 5.00 3.94 3.43
CA ILE A 8 4.44 4.67 4.57
C ILE A 8 4.80 6.16 4.39
N PRO A 9 3.82 7.09 4.42
CA PRO A 9 4.12 8.50 4.43
C PRO A 9 4.82 8.88 5.74
N LYS A 10 5.79 9.79 5.66
CA LYS A 10 6.44 10.35 6.87
C LYS A 10 5.45 11.16 7.71
N ALA A 11 4.52 11.84 7.05
CA ALA A 11 3.40 12.50 7.73
C ALA A 11 2.50 11.44 8.36
N HIS A 12 2.11 11.65 9.61
CA HIS A 12 1.19 10.76 10.28
C HIS A 12 -0.24 11.02 9.78
N ILE A 13 -0.80 10.02 9.10
CA ILE A 13 -2.22 9.95 8.71
C ILE A 13 -2.72 8.65 9.34
N PRO A 14 -3.74 8.64 10.22
CA PRO A 14 -4.10 7.42 10.96
C PRO A 14 -4.52 6.23 10.09
N GLY A 15 -5.13 6.50 8.93
CA GLY A 15 -5.60 5.48 8.00
C GLY A 15 -6.19 6.08 6.75
N VAL A 16 -6.72 5.24 5.85
CA VAL A 16 -7.29 5.67 4.56
C VAL A 16 -8.47 6.63 4.73
N SER A 17 -9.28 6.45 5.79
CA SER A 17 -10.43 7.32 6.09
C SER A 17 -10.07 8.77 6.41
N GLU A 18 -8.82 9.01 6.81
CA GLU A 18 -8.33 10.33 7.24
C GLU A 18 -7.60 11.09 6.12
N ILE A 19 -7.69 10.60 4.88
CA ILE A 19 -7.14 11.30 3.71
C ILE A 19 -8.08 12.45 3.35
N THR A 20 -7.52 13.64 3.21
CA THR A 20 -8.23 14.88 2.87
C THR A 20 -7.58 15.53 1.65
N PRO A 21 -8.26 16.50 1.00
CA PRO A 21 -7.64 17.26 -0.09
C PRO A 21 -6.28 17.86 0.28
N GLU A 22 -6.12 18.32 1.53
CA GLU A 22 -4.92 18.99 2.04
C GLU A 22 -3.73 18.03 2.26
N ASN A 23 -3.98 16.73 2.49
CA ASN A 23 -2.93 15.75 2.75
C ASN A 23 -2.75 14.73 1.61
N SER A 24 -3.66 14.67 0.64
CA SER A 24 -3.70 13.67 -0.43
C SER A 24 -2.44 13.63 -1.31
N GLU A 25 -1.69 14.73 -1.43
CA GLU A 25 -0.44 14.78 -2.20
C GLU A 25 0.60 13.77 -1.68
N VAL A 26 0.68 13.56 -0.35
CA VAL A 26 1.63 12.58 0.20
C VAL A 26 1.26 11.15 -0.19
N VAL A 27 -0.03 10.89 -0.41
CA VAL A 27 -0.54 9.59 -0.85
C VAL A 27 -0.18 9.36 -2.31
N ALA A 28 -0.36 10.37 -3.18
CA ALA A 28 0.09 10.30 -4.56
C ALA A 28 1.58 9.97 -4.66
N LYS A 29 2.41 10.66 -3.85
CA LYS A 29 3.85 10.37 -3.75
C LYS A 29 4.16 8.95 -3.27
N CYS A 30 3.34 8.38 -2.38
CA CYS A 30 3.49 6.98 -1.98
C CYS A 30 3.29 6.05 -3.19
N PHE A 31 2.28 6.28 -4.03
CA PHE A 31 2.05 5.47 -5.22
C PHE A 31 3.14 5.62 -6.29
N GLU A 32 3.71 6.82 -6.46
CA GLU A 32 4.91 7.02 -7.29
C GLU A 32 6.09 6.19 -6.79
N VAL A 33 6.32 6.17 -5.46
CA VAL A 33 7.37 5.36 -4.83
C VAL A 33 7.10 3.87 -5.01
N ILE A 34 5.84 3.41 -4.87
CA ILE A 34 5.46 2.02 -5.11
C ILE A 34 5.82 1.61 -6.53
N ALA A 35 5.44 2.41 -7.54
CA ALA A 35 5.76 2.12 -8.94
C ALA A 35 7.28 2.06 -9.18
N LYS A 36 8.04 3.01 -8.62
CA LYS A 36 9.50 3.04 -8.71
C LYS A 36 10.16 1.82 -8.03
N LEU A 37 9.64 1.38 -6.90
CA LEU A 37 10.15 0.20 -6.20
C LEU A 37 9.79 -1.07 -6.95
N ALA A 38 8.57 -1.18 -7.48
CA ALA A 38 8.16 -2.34 -8.27
C ALA A 38 9.03 -2.55 -9.51
N GLU A 39 9.39 -1.47 -10.22
CA GLU A 39 10.33 -1.53 -11.35
C GLU A 39 11.73 -2.00 -10.89
N ARG A 40 12.24 -1.41 -9.80
CA ARG A 40 13.55 -1.74 -9.24
C ARG A 40 13.66 -3.19 -8.78
N GLU A 41 12.62 -3.70 -8.13
CA GLU A 41 12.54 -5.09 -7.66
C GLU A 41 12.18 -6.07 -8.79
N GLY A 42 12.00 -5.59 -10.03
CA GLY A 42 11.73 -6.43 -11.19
C GLY A 42 10.38 -7.15 -11.14
N LEU A 43 9.35 -6.52 -10.56
CA LEU A 43 8.00 -7.09 -10.38
C LEU A 43 7.17 -7.13 -11.68
N ARG A 44 7.76 -7.69 -12.75
CA ARG A 44 7.20 -7.72 -14.12
C ARG A 44 5.90 -8.51 -14.24
N GLY A 45 5.64 -9.44 -13.34
CA GLY A 45 4.39 -10.20 -13.26
C GLY A 45 3.23 -9.45 -12.61
N GLY A 46 3.44 -8.18 -12.22
CA GLY A 46 2.49 -7.38 -11.48
C GLY A 46 2.61 -7.54 -9.96
N TYR A 47 1.84 -6.72 -9.27
CA TYR A 47 1.79 -6.65 -7.81
C TYR A 47 0.42 -6.17 -7.36
N ARG A 48 0.09 -6.41 -6.08
CA ARG A 48 -1.13 -5.91 -5.44
C ARG A 48 -0.76 -4.90 -4.38
N VAL A 49 -1.46 -3.77 -4.36
CA VAL A 49 -1.35 -2.74 -3.31
C VAL A 49 -2.59 -2.80 -2.44
N ILE A 50 -2.43 -2.94 -1.12
CA ILE A 50 -3.52 -3.04 -0.15
C ILE A 50 -3.28 -2.04 0.99
N SER A 51 -4.31 -1.35 1.42
CA SER A 51 -4.32 -0.62 2.68
C SER A 51 -5.57 -0.99 3.46
N ASN A 52 -5.41 -1.28 4.75
CA ASN A 52 -6.52 -1.67 5.61
C ASN A 52 -7.04 -0.45 6.37
N CYS A 53 -8.36 -0.34 6.53
CA CYS A 53 -9.00 0.75 7.24
C CYS A 53 -10.00 0.20 8.26
N GLY A 54 -9.73 0.44 9.55
CA GLY A 54 -10.58 -0.01 10.64
C GLY A 54 -10.40 -1.48 11.07
N PRO A 55 -11.10 -1.90 12.14
CA PRO A 55 -10.89 -3.19 12.79
C PRO A 55 -11.32 -4.38 11.92
N ASP A 56 -12.45 -4.27 11.21
CA ASP A 56 -12.96 -5.36 10.36
C ASP A 56 -12.07 -5.62 9.14
N ALA A 57 -11.30 -4.62 8.71
CA ALA A 57 -10.27 -4.77 7.67
C ALA A 57 -8.92 -5.27 8.24
N GLY A 58 -8.80 -5.45 9.56
CA GLY A 58 -7.57 -5.88 10.22
C GLY A 58 -6.48 -4.80 10.30
N GLN A 59 -6.86 -3.52 10.40
CA GLN A 59 -5.89 -2.45 10.67
C GLN A 59 -5.40 -2.54 12.12
N THR A 60 -4.15 -2.93 12.32
CA THR A 60 -3.52 -3.05 13.65
C THR A 60 -2.59 -1.88 13.99
N VAL A 61 -2.03 -1.23 12.97
CA VAL A 61 -1.19 -0.03 13.11
C VAL A 61 -1.96 1.17 12.58
N ASN A 62 -2.24 2.13 13.46
CA ASN A 62 -2.96 3.37 13.14
C ASN A 62 -2.05 4.42 12.51
N HIS A 63 -1.35 4.04 11.44
CA HIS A 63 -0.60 4.93 10.57
C HIS A 63 -0.76 4.39 9.16
N LEU A 64 -1.20 5.21 8.22
CA LEU A 64 -1.45 4.86 6.83
C LEU A 64 -0.26 4.11 6.24
N HIS A 65 -0.49 2.91 5.72
CA HIS A 65 0.54 2.13 5.07
C HIS A 65 -0.06 1.33 3.92
N PHE A 66 0.76 1.11 2.90
CA PHE A 66 0.41 0.35 1.72
C PHE A 66 1.25 -0.92 1.69
N HIS A 67 0.59 -2.07 1.85
CA HIS A 67 1.18 -3.38 1.59
C HIS A 67 1.36 -3.55 0.09
N VAL A 68 2.59 -3.77 -0.35
CA VAL A 68 2.88 -4.18 -1.73
C VAL A 68 3.26 -5.65 -1.71
N LEU A 69 2.46 -6.48 -2.37
CA LEU A 69 2.60 -7.92 -2.42
C LEU A 69 2.89 -8.35 -3.86
N ALA A 70 3.90 -9.21 -4.07
CA ALA A 70 4.26 -9.70 -5.40
C ALA A 70 5.04 -11.04 -5.36
N GLY A 71 5.41 -11.54 -6.53
CA GLY A 71 6.25 -12.75 -6.67
C GLY A 71 5.46 -14.06 -6.77
N THR A 72 4.14 -14.01 -6.82
CA THR A 72 3.28 -15.16 -7.12
C THR A 72 2.00 -14.70 -7.83
N LYS A 73 1.38 -15.59 -8.61
CA LYS A 73 0.05 -15.33 -9.19
C LYS A 73 -0.97 -15.28 -8.06
N MET A 74 -1.69 -14.17 -7.95
CA MET A 74 -2.73 -13.97 -6.93
C MET A 74 -4.10 -14.32 -7.49
N ALA A 75 -5.00 -14.81 -6.63
CA ALA A 75 -6.39 -15.04 -7.00
C ALA A 75 -7.10 -13.71 -7.28
N GLU A 76 -8.04 -13.72 -8.23
CA GLU A 76 -8.86 -12.54 -8.56
C GLU A 76 -9.78 -12.16 -7.39
N LYS A 77 -10.33 -13.17 -6.71
CA LYS A 77 -11.14 -12.97 -5.50
C LYS A 77 -10.25 -12.62 -4.31
N MET A 78 -10.66 -11.60 -3.56
CA MET A 78 -10.04 -11.16 -2.30
C MET A 78 -10.80 -11.69 -1.07
N VAL A 79 -11.73 -12.61 -1.28
CA VAL A 79 -12.55 -13.29 -0.26
C VAL A 79 -11.95 -14.63 0.14
#